data_AF-A0A5K1HJ71-F1
#
_entry.id   AF-A0A5K1HJ71-F1
#
_cell.length_a   1.000
_cell.length_b   1.000
_cell.length_c   1.000
_cell.angle_alpha   90.00
_cell.angle_beta   90.00
_cell.angle_gamma   90.00
#
_symmetry.space_group_name_H-M   'P 1'
#
loop_
_entity.id
_entity.type
_entity.pdbx_description
1 polymer ?
#
loop_
_entity_poly.entity_id
_entity_poly.type
_entity_poly.pdbx_seq_one_letter_code
_entity_poly.pdbx_strand_id
1 'polypeptide(L)' 'LNITYTVLSKRKLHELIFTNRVGGWDDPRVLTINGMRRRGYPAEAINNFCDAIGVTRRGNENTSISECSRT' A
#
# COMPACT_ATOMS: atom_id res chain seq x y z
N LEU A 1 11.12 2.93 3.47
CA LEU A 1 9.95 2.11 3.09
C LEU A 1 9.75 2.18 1.58
N ASN A 2 10.12 1.12 0.87
CA ASN A 2 9.86 0.99 -0.57
C ASN A 2 9.05 -0.30 -0.78
N ILE A 3 7.84 -0.18 -1.32
CA ILE A 3 6.91 -1.29 -1.50
C ILE A 3 6.93 -1.66 -2.97
N THR A 4 7.39 -2.87 -3.29
CA THR A 4 7.46 -3.37 -4.67
C THR A 4 6.07 -3.48 -5.30
N TYR A 5 6.01 -3.29 -6.62
CA TYR A 5 4.77 -3.34 -7.42
C TYR A 5 3.70 -2.31 -7.08
N THR A 6 4.05 -1.24 -6.35
CA THR A 6 3.11 -0.16 -6.02
C THR A 6 3.66 1.20 -6.38
N VAL A 7 2.74 2.13 -6.65
CA VAL A 7 3.06 3.52 -6.97
C VAL A 7 2.68 4.38 -5.77
N LEU A 8 3.68 4.89 -5.06
CA LEU A 8 3.48 5.75 -3.87
C LEU A 8 3.38 7.24 -4.22
N SER A 9 3.82 7.65 -5.42
CA SER A 9 3.81 9.06 -5.82
C SER A 9 2.38 9.54 -6.09
N LYS A 10 1.93 10.56 -5.34
CA LYS A 10 0.63 11.22 -5.53
C LYS A 10 0.40 11.67 -6.98
N ARG A 11 1.44 12.18 -7.65
CA ARG A 11 1.34 12.67 -9.05
C ARG A 11 1.03 11.53 -10.02
N LYS A 12 1.74 10.41 -9.88
CA LYS A 12 1.52 9.22 -10.72
C LYS A 12 0.15 8.57 -10.43
N LEU A 13 -0.28 8.54 -9.16
CA LEU A 13 -1.63 8.08 -8.82
C LEU A 13 -2.72 8.97 -9.42
N HIS A 14 -2.53 10.29 -9.38
CA HIS A 14 -3.46 11.23 -10.01
C HIS A 14 -3.55 11.03 -11.52
N GLU A 15 -2.43 10.77 -12.20
CA GLU A 15 -2.41 10.41 -13.62
C GLU A 15 -3.17 9.11 -13.89
N LEU A 16 -3.02 8.08 -13.04
CA LEU A 16 -3.75 6.81 -13.17
C LEU A 16 -5.27 6.98 -13.00
N ILE A 17 -5.69 7.86 -12.09
CA ILE A 17 -7.10 8.20 -11.87
C ILE A 17 -7.64 9.01 -13.08
N PHE A 18 -6.88 10.00 -13.56
CA PHE A 18 -7.27 10.82 -14.70
C PHE A 18 -7.38 10.00 -15.99
N THR A 19 -6.47 9.06 -16.21
CA THR A 19 -6.50 8.11 -17.34
C THR A 19 -7.52 6.99 -17.15
N ASN A 20 -8.35 7.05 -16.11
CA ASN A 20 -9.41 6.10 -15.79
C ASN A 20 -8.94 4.63 -15.66
N ARG A 21 -7.66 4.42 -15.33
CA ARG A 21 -7.09 3.07 -15.11
C ARG A 21 -7.47 2.48 -13.77
N VAL A 22 -7.86 3.32 -12.83
CA VAL A 22 -8.35 2.97 -11.49
C VAL A 22 -9.62 3.76 -11.21
N GLY A 23 -10.56 3.18 -10.45
CA GLY A 23 -11.88 3.76 -10.17
C GLY A 23 -11.85 4.98 -9.23
N GLY A 24 -10.68 5.41 -8.77
CA GLY A 24 -10.49 6.57 -7.90
C GLY A 24 -9.48 6.32 -6.79
N TRP A 25 -9.49 7.20 -5.79
CA TRP A 25 -8.61 7.12 -4.62
C TRP A 25 -8.94 5.97 -3.66
N ASP A 26 -10.17 5.47 -3.72
CA ASP A 26 -10.66 4.37 -2.89
C ASP A 26 -10.60 3.01 -3.63
N ASP A 27 -9.92 2.94 -4.77
CA ASP A 27 -9.79 1.69 -5.53
C ASP A 27 -8.86 0.69 -4.79
N PRO A 28 -9.24 -0.60 -4.63
CA PRO A 28 -8.41 -1.63 -3.97
C PRO A 28 -7.01 -1.83 -4.57
N ARG A 29 -6.79 -1.41 -5.81
CA ARG A 29 -5.50 -1.47 -6.52
C ARG A 29 -4.55 -0.34 -6.11
N VAL A 30 -5.10 0.74 -5.55
CA VAL A 30 -4.34 1.87 -5.06
C VAL A 30 -3.96 1.62 -3.61
N LEU A 31 -2.68 1.83 -3.28
CA LEU A 31 -2.16 1.63 -1.93
C LEU A 31 -2.41 2.87 -1.03
N THR A 32 -3.63 3.40 -1.07
CA THR A 32 -4.13 4.38 -0.09
C THR A 32 -4.71 3.62 1.10
N ILE A 33 -4.78 4.26 2.28
CA ILE A 33 -5.42 3.65 3.45
C ILE A 33 -6.87 3.24 3.13
N ASN A 34 -7.60 4.06 2.38
CA ASN A 34 -8.96 3.72 1.95
C ASN A 34 -8.99 2.55 0.95
N GLY A 35 -8.10 2.52 -0.04
CA GLY A 35 -7.98 1.41 -0.98
C GLY A 35 -7.63 0.10 -0.28
N MET A 36 -6.71 0.14 0.69
CA MET A 36 -6.36 -1.01 1.52
C MET A 36 -7.54 -1.50 2.38
N ARG A 37 -8.28 -0.57 3.00
CA ARG A 37 -9.51 -0.92 3.73
C ARG A 37 -10.56 -1.55 2.82
N ARG A 38 -10.77 -1.00 1.61
CA ARG A 38 -11.72 -1.55 0.62
C ARG A 38 -11.26 -2.90 0.06
N ARG A 39 -9.95 -3.14 0.01
CA ARG A 39 -9.36 -4.44 -0.33
C ARG A 39 -9.57 -5.50 0.76
N GLY A 40 -9.98 -5.12 1.96
CA GLY A 40 -10.25 -6.03 3.07
C GLY A 40 -9.07 -6.22 4.02
N TYR A 41 -8.05 -5.35 3.98
CA TYR A 41 -6.98 -5.40 4.98
C TYR A 41 -7.53 -4.93 6.34
N PRO A 42 -7.43 -5.75 7.40
CA PRO A 42 -7.77 -5.29 8.75
C PRO A 42 -6.73 -4.24 9.20
N ALA A 43 -7.17 -3.31 10.05
CA ALA A 43 -6.29 -2.26 10.58
C ALA A 43 -5.09 -2.86 11.34
N GLU A 44 -5.31 -3.99 12.02
CA GLU A 44 -4.29 -4.73 12.75
C GLU A 44 -3.17 -5.24 11.84
N ALA A 45 -3.48 -5.76 10.65
CA ALA A 45 -2.45 -6.19 9.69
C ALA A 45 -1.58 -5.04 9.21
N ILE A 46 -2.13 -3.82 9.10
CA ILE A 46 -1.34 -2.64 8.72
C ILE A 46 -0.39 -2.23 9.86
N ASN A 47 -0.87 -2.29 11.11
CA ASN A 47 -0.04 -1.99 12.28
C ASN A 47 1.08 -3.02 12.45
N ASN A 48 0.73 -4.31 12.38
CA ASN A 48 1.69 -5.42 12.44
C ASN A 48 2.73 -5.32 11.32
N PHE A 49 2.34 -4.87 10.12
CA PHE A 49 3.28 -4.61 9.03
C PHE A 49 4.24 -3.47 9.36
N CYS A 50 3.75 -2.36 9.91
CA CYS A 50 4.59 -1.24 10.35
C CYS A 50 5.59 -1.66 11.44
N ASP A 51 5.14 -2.48 12.40
CA ASP A 51 5.99 -3.01 13.47
C ASP A 51 7.04 -3.99 12.93
N ALA A 52 6.63 -4.88 12.01
CA ALA A 52 7.51 -5.87 11.39
C ALA A 52 8.60 -5.27 10.52
N ILE A 53 8.32 -4.16 9.82
CA ILE A 53 9.32 -3.47 9.00
C ILE A 53 10.47 -2.91 9.86
N GLY A 54 10.16 -2.48 11.09
CA GLY A 54 11.13 -1.88 12.01
C GLY A 54 11.74 -0.56 11.49
N VAL A 55 12.10 0.33 12.40
CA VAL A 55 12.83 1.56 12.04
C VAL A 55 14.33 1.25 11.98
N THR A 56 14.78 0.65 10.88
CA THR A 56 16.22 0.39 10.67
C THR A 56 16.86 1.46 9.80
N ARG A 57 18.17 1.69 10.00
CA ARG A 57 18.95 2.74 9.30
C ARG A 57 19.18 2.45 7.82
N ARG A 58 18.89 1.22 7.35
CA ARG A 58 19.01 0.81 5.93
C ARG A 58 17.66 0.94 5.22
N GLY A 59 17.70 1.28 3.94
CA GLY A 59 16.50 1.40 3.12
C GLY A 59 15.79 0.05 3.00
N ASN A 60 14.57 -0.03 3.56
CA ASN A 60 13.74 -1.24 3.56
C ASN A 60 13.63 -1.84 2.16
N GLU A 61 13.99 -3.11 2.05
CA GLU A 61 13.99 -3.94 0.86
C GLU A 61 12.66 -4.67 0.70
N ASN A 62 11.98 -4.40 -0.43
CA ASN A 62 10.92 -5.19 -1.08
C ASN A 62 9.91 -5.93 -0.17
N THR A 63 9.41 -5.29 0.89
CA THR A 63 8.42 -5.91 1.78
C THR A 63 7.02 -5.82 1.18
N SER A 64 6.29 -6.94 1.11
CA SER A 64 4.95 -6.99 0.54
C SER A 64 3.87 -7.00 1.63
N ILE A 65 2.94 -6.04 1.58
CA ILE A 65 1.82 -5.97 2.56
C ILE A 65 0.90 -7.21 2.50
N SER A 66 0.82 -7.86 1.34
CA SER A 66 0.01 -9.06 1.11
C SER A 66 0.43 -10.28 1.93
N GLU A 67 1.64 -10.30 2.47
CA GLU A 67 2.09 -11.37 3.37
C GLU A 67 1.44 -11.25 4.75
N CYS A 68 1.15 -10.02 5.19
CA CYS A 68 0.63 -9.73 6.53
C CYS A 68 -0.90 -9.94 6.67
N SER A 69 -1.65 -10.03 5.56
CA SER A 69 -3.10 -10.29 5.60
C SER A 69 -3.50 -11.77 5.66
N ARG A 70 -2.53 -12.68 5.71
CA ARG A 70 -2.76 -14.14 5.75
C ARG A 70 -2.55 -14.76 7.13
N THR A 71 -2.10 -13.96 8.10
CA THR A 71 -1.96 -14.36 9.51
C THR A 71 -3.22 -13.96 10.26
#